data_AF-A0A3D8I7L7-F1
#
_entry.id   AF-A0A3D8I7L7-F1
#
_cell.length_a   1.000
_cell.length_b   1.000
_cell.length_c   1.000
_cell.angle_alpha   90.00
_cell.angle_beta   90.00
_cell.angle_gamma   90.00
#
_symmetry.space_group_name_H-M   'P 1'
#
loop_
_entity.id
_entity.type
_entity.pdbx_description
1 polymer ?
#
loop_
_entity_poly.entity_id
_entity_poly.type
_entity_poly.pdbx_seq_one_letter_code
_entity_poly.pdbx_strand_id
1 'polypeptide(L)'
;MSLQSNLHDVKASFDSDKKILESAFTLEILYKRYRKYIIAGIVCVAIVGVWWSVNAYIHSQRAKEASTAYAKLFENATDTQALQALQKASPELYDMYVYFNAHDGDIHLYEGLADSKNALVRSLAQYEIASIRASESLQDSGLSLDESLAFLERTRAGSLKEFALLQEAYLLFKAKKNDEAYQKLMLIPENSVFYEAALNLRHFGLELQTPKKDKS
;
A
#
# COMPACT_ATOMS: atom_id res chain seq x y z
N MET A 1 -36.05 33.92 -50.16
CA MET A 1 -36.52 32.81 -49.32
C MET A 1 -37.82 32.30 -49.93
N SER A 2 -37.82 31.08 -50.46
CA SER A 2 -38.92 30.55 -51.28
C SER A 2 -39.98 29.86 -50.42
N LEU A 3 -41.24 29.87 -50.86
CA LEU A 3 -42.36 29.19 -50.18
C LEU A 3 -42.09 27.72 -49.86
N GLN A 4 -41.24 27.05 -50.64
CA GLN A 4 -40.80 25.68 -50.40
C GLN A 4 -39.95 25.52 -49.12
N SER A 5 -39.09 26.49 -48.78
CA SER A 5 -38.30 26.39 -47.54
C SER A 5 -39.20 26.50 -46.31
N ASN A 6 -40.16 27.44 -46.32
CA ASN A 6 -41.14 27.61 -45.24
C ASN A 6 -42.03 26.37 -45.06
N LEU A 7 -42.46 25.71 -46.15
CA LEU A 7 -43.23 24.47 -46.09
C LEU A 7 -42.42 23.28 -45.55
N HIS A 8 -41.12 23.24 -45.86
CA HIS A 8 -40.21 22.20 -45.38
C HIS A 8 -39.92 22.38 -43.88
N ASP A 9 -39.70 23.61 -43.43
CA ASP A 9 -39.48 23.94 -42.01
C ASP A 9 -40.73 23.64 -41.16
N VAL A 10 -41.92 23.97 -41.66
CA VAL A 10 -43.19 23.66 -40.98
C VAL A 10 -43.43 22.14 -40.92
N LYS A 11 -43.09 21.38 -41.97
CA LYS A 11 -43.21 19.93 -41.95
C LYS A 11 -42.22 19.27 -40.97
N ALA A 12 -40.99 19.78 -40.91
CA ALA A 12 -39.98 19.33 -39.96
C ALA A 12 -40.38 19.62 -38.51
N SER A 13 -41.00 20.76 -38.22
CA SER A 13 -41.51 21.07 -36.89
C SER A 13 -42.65 20.13 -36.48
N PHE A 14 -43.57 19.80 -37.40
CA PHE A 14 -44.65 18.84 -37.13
C PHE A 14 -44.14 17.41 -36.88
N ASP A 15 -43.14 16.94 -37.61
CA ASP A 15 -42.53 15.61 -37.37
C ASP A 15 -41.74 15.58 -36.05
N SER A 16 -41.11 16.69 -35.67
CA SER A 16 -40.45 16.85 -34.37
C SER A 16 -41.48 16.79 -33.22
N ASP A 17 -42.57 17.54 -33.33
CA ASP A 17 -43.62 17.58 -32.31
C ASP A 17 -44.31 16.21 -32.16
N LYS A 18 -44.52 15.50 -33.27
CA LYS A 18 -45.07 14.14 -33.25
C LYS A 18 -44.15 13.15 -32.53
N LYS A 19 -42.83 13.22 -32.75
CA LYS A 19 -41.85 12.40 -32.02
C LYS A 19 -41.83 12.72 -30.53
N ILE A 20 -41.94 14.01 -30.16
CA ILE A 20 -42.04 14.44 -28.76
C ILE A 20 -43.30 13.86 -28.12
N LEU A 21 -44.46 13.96 -28.79
CA LEU A 21 -45.72 13.40 -28.29
C LEU A 21 -45.69 11.87 -28.22
N GLU A 22 -45.14 11.19 -29.21
CA GLU A 22 -45.00 9.72 -29.21
C GLU A 22 -44.08 9.25 -28.07
N SER A 23 -42.97 9.96 -27.83
CA SER A 23 -42.09 9.70 -26.69
C SER A 23 -42.80 9.94 -25.35
N ALA A 24 -43.60 11.00 -25.23
CA ALA A 24 -44.39 11.31 -24.03
C ALA A 24 -45.45 10.23 -23.74
N PHE A 25 -46.17 9.77 -24.76
CA PHE A 25 -47.14 8.67 -24.61
C PHE A 25 -46.47 7.35 -24.25
N THR A 26 -45.30 7.06 -24.83
CA THR A 26 -44.55 5.84 -24.51
C THR A 26 -44.06 5.86 -23.05
N LEU A 27 -43.62 7.03 -22.57
CA LEU A 27 -43.25 7.25 -21.16
C LEU A 27 -44.46 7.10 -20.23
N GLU A 28 -45.65 7.57 -20.61
CA GLU A 28 -46.86 7.42 -19.82
C GLU A 28 -47.28 5.94 -19.66
N ILE A 29 -47.23 5.17 -20.74
CA ILE A 29 -47.55 3.73 -20.73
C ILE A 29 -46.52 2.97 -19.88
N LEU A 30 -45.23 3.29 -20.03
CA LEU A 30 -44.15 2.70 -19.24
C LEU A 30 -44.30 3.05 -17.76
N TYR A 31 -44.61 4.30 -17.43
CA TYR A 31 -44.85 4.75 -16.06
C TYR A 31 -46.05 4.02 -15.43
N LYS A 32 -47.18 3.94 -16.13
CA LYS A 32 -48.37 3.22 -15.62
C LYS A 32 -48.10 1.73 -15.39
N ARG A 33 -47.33 1.08 -16.27
CA ARG A 33 -46.99 -0.35 -16.18
C ARG A 33 -45.97 -0.65 -15.08
N TYR A 34 -44.97 0.22 -14.90
CA TYR A 34 -43.83 -0.02 -13.99
C TYR A 34 -43.81 0.88 -12.74
N ARG A 35 -44.88 1.62 -12.44
CA ARG A 35 -44.97 2.57 -11.31
C ARG A 35 -44.39 2.04 -9.99
N LYS A 36 -44.65 0.78 -9.65
CA LYS A 36 -44.15 0.17 -8.40
C LYS A 36 -42.63 -0.02 -8.43
N TYR A 37 -42.07 -0.43 -9.57
CA TYR A 37 -40.64 -0.61 -9.76
C TYR A 37 -39.90 0.74 -9.83
N ILE A 38 -40.50 1.75 -10.46
CA ILE A 38 -39.94 3.11 -10.50
C ILE A 38 -39.88 3.69 -9.08
N ILE A 39 -40.96 3.58 -8.29
CA ILE A 39 -40.97 4.02 -6.90
C ILE A 39 -39.94 3.24 -6.06
N ALA A 40 -39.86 1.91 -6.22
CA ALA A 40 -38.85 1.10 -5.54
C ALA A 40 -37.41 1.53 -5.92
N GLY A 41 -37.17 1.85 -7.18
CA GLY A 41 -35.88 2.36 -7.66
C GLY A 41 -35.53 3.70 -7.03
N ILE A 42 -36.47 4.64 -6.97
CA ILE A 42 -36.28 5.95 -6.33
C ILE A 42 -35.95 5.80 -4.84
N VAL A 43 -36.68 4.94 -4.13
CA VAL A 43 -36.42 4.65 -2.71
C VAL A 43 -35.03 4.03 -2.53
N CYS A 44 -34.63 3.11 -3.41
CA CYS A 44 -33.31 2.49 -3.34
C CYS A 44 -32.18 3.53 -3.57
N VAL A 45 -32.34 4.42 -4.55
CA VAL A 45 -31.40 5.52 -4.79
C VAL A 45 -31.32 6.47 -3.59
N ALA A 46 -32.45 6.79 -2.96
CA ALA A 46 -32.47 7.61 -1.75
C ALA A 46 -31.71 6.94 -0.59
N ILE A 47 -31.89 5.64 -0.38
CA ILE A 47 -31.16 4.88 0.66
C ILE A 47 -29.65 4.89 0.38
N VAL A 48 -29.24 4.64 -0.87
CA VAL A 48 -27.82 4.67 -1.27
C VAL A 48 -27.22 6.06 -1.06
N GLY A 49 -27.96 7.12 -1.40
CA GLY A 49 -27.52 8.51 -1.19
C GLY A 49 -27.33 8.86 0.29
N VAL A 50 -28.26 8.44 1.15
CA VAL A 50 -28.14 8.60 2.61
C VAL A 50 -26.96 7.80 3.15
N TRP A 51 -26.82 6.53 2.74
CA TRP A 51 -25.69 5.68 3.13
C TRP A 51 -24.35 6.31 2.77
N TRP A 52 -24.19 6.79 1.54
CA TRP A 52 -22.94 7.40 1.09
C TRP A 52 -22.61 8.68 1.87
N SER A 53 -23.62 9.52 2.13
CA SER A 53 -23.45 10.76 2.90
C SER A 53 -23.05 10.50 4.35
N VAL A 54 -23.72 9.54 5.02
CA VAL A 54 -23.37 9.14 6.38
C VAL A 54 -21.98 8.53 6.43
N ASN A 55 -21.64 7.65 5.48
CA ASN A 55 -20.33 7.02 5.44
C ASN A 55 -19.20 8.05 5.21
N ALA A 56 -19.41 9.02 4.31
CA ALA A 56 -18.47 10.12 4.08
C ALA A 56 -18.25 10.97 5.34
N TYR A 57 -19.33 11.29 6.06
CA TYR A 57 -19.26 12.02 7.32
C TYR A 57 -18.47 11.25 8.39
N ILE A 58 -18.79 9.98 8.60
CA ILE A 58 -18.08 9.10 9.55
C ILE A 58 -16.60 8.97 9.19
N HIS A 59 -16.27 8.77 7.91
CA HIS A 59 -14.87 8.69 7.48
C HIS A 59 -14.10 9.99 7.77
N SER A 60 -14.71 11.15 7.50
CA SER A 60 -14.08 12.44 7.78
C SER A 60 -13.86 12.68 9.28
N GLN A 61 -14.81 12.24 10.11
CA GLN A 61 -14.74 12.38 11.56
C GLN A 61 -13.65 11.47 12.14
N ARG A 62 -13.60 10.21 11.70
CA ARG A 62 -12.53 9.27 12.08
C ARG A 62 -11.15 9.76 11.65
N ALA A 63 -11.03 10.37 10.47
CA ALA A 63 -9.76 10.94 10.02
C ALA A 63 -9.28 12.07 10.97
N LYS A 64 -10.19 12.97 11.38
CA LYS A 64 -9.86 14.03 12.36
C LYS A 64 -9.48 13.46 13.73
N GLU A 65 -10.24 12.50 14.22
CA GLU A 65 -9.96 11.82 15.48
C GLU A 65 -8.61 11.10 15.45
N ALA A 66 -8.28 10.42 14.36
CA ALA A 66 -6.98 9.79 14.17
C ALA A 66 -5.84 10.81 14.13
N SER A 67 -5.98 11.92 13.38
CA SER A 67 -4.96 12.97 13.32
C SER A 67 -4.73 13.65 14.68
N THR A 68 -5.79 13.92 15.43
CA THR A 68 -5.69 14.53 16.76
C THR A 68 -5.08 13.57 17.79
N ALA A 69 -5.44 12.28 17.75
CA ALA A 69 -4.82 11.25 18.57
C ALA A 69 -3.33 11.09 18.24
N TYR A 70 -2.97 11.09 16.96
CA TYR A 70 -1.58 11.02 16.51
C TYR A 70 -0.76 12.24 16.96
N ALA A 71 -1.32 13.46 16.85
CA ALA A 71 -0.65 14.67 17.33
C ALA A 71 -0.35 14.60 18.84
N LYS A 72 -1.28 14.07 19.63
CA LYS A 72 -1.05 13.86 21.08
C LYS A 72 0.04 12.83 21.36
N LEU A 73 0.08 11.74 20.60
CA LEU A 73 1.14 10.73 20.72
C LEU A 73 2.52 11.28 20.31
N PHE A 74 2.55 12.19 19.33
CA PHE A 74 3.79 12.86 18.94
C PHE A 74 4.36 13.74 20.05
N GLU A 75 3.49 14.40 20.84
CA GLU A 75 3.91 15.16 22.02
C GLU A 75 4.23 14.26 23.22
N ASN A 76 3.44 13.19 23.43
CA ASN A 76 3.55 12.27 24.54
C ASN A 76 3.38 10.81 24.08
N ALA A 77 4.50 10.15 23.78
CA ALA A 77 4.52 8.78 23.25
C ALA A 77 3.93 7.70 24.19
N THR A 78 3.77 8.01 25.48
CA THR A 78 3.25 7.11 26.51
C THR A 78 1.76 7.32 26.82
N ASP A 79 1.07 8.22 26.12
CA ASP A 79 -0.36 8.46 26.32
C ASP A 79 -1.21 7.28 25.79
N THR A 80 -1.55 6.39 26.72
CA THR A 80 -2.39 5.20 26.46
C THR A 80 -3.80 5.54 25.97
N GLN A 81 -4.34 6.71 26.30
CA GLN A 81 -5.67 7.12 25.82
C GLN A 81 -5.60 7.56 24.36
N ALA A 82 -4.57 8.33 23.99
CA ALA A 82 -4.33 8.71 22.61
C ALA A 82 -4.05 7.48 21.74
N LEU A 83 -3.34 6.47 22.28
CA LEU A 83 -3.08 5.20 21.60
C LEU A 83 -4.37 4.43 21.28
N GLN A 84 -5.26 4.28 22.26
CA GLN A 84 -6.56 3.62 22.06
C GLN A 84 -7.47 4.39 21.10
N ALA A 85 -7.45 5.73 21.17
CA ALA A 85 -8.20 6.58 20.26
C ALA A 85 -7.71 6.39 18.81
N LEU A 86 -6.39 6.33 18.61
CA LEU A 86 -5.78 6.08 17.30
C LEU A 86 -6.18 4.70 16.75
N GLN A 87 -6.08 3.65 17.57
CA GLN A 87 -6.45 2.28 17.16
C GLN A 87 -7.91 2.16 16.72
N LYS A 88 -8.84 2.83 17.41
CA LYS A 88 -10.27 2.82 17.07
C LYS A 88 -10.58 3.66 15.83
N ALA A 89 -9.93 4.82 15.70
CA ALA A 89 -10.19 5.75 14.62
C ALA A 89 -9.55 5.29 13.30
N SER A 90 -8.31 4.79 13.37
CA SER A 90 -7.55 4.30 12.21
C SER A 90 -6.59 3.17 12.61
N PRO A 91 -6.98 1.89 12.42
CA PRO A 91 -6.11 0.75 12.73
C PRO A 91 -4.85 0.74 11.86
N GLU A 92 -4.92 1.18 10.60
CA GLU A 92 -3.77 1.21 9.69
C GLU A 92 -2.69 2.21 10.12
N LEU A 93 -3.11 3.36 10.69
CA LEU A 93 -2.20 4.37 11.22
C LEU A 93 -1.64 3.96 12.59
N TYR A 94 -2.44 3.25 13.39
CA TYR A 94 -1.98 2.62 14.62
C TYR A 94 -0.88 1.60 14.35
N ASP A 95 -1.08 0.67 13.41
CA ASP A 95 -0.07 -0.32 13.03
C ASP A 95 1.23 0.33 12.56
N MET A 96 1.13 1.42 11.80
CA MET A 96 2.28 2.21 11.36
C MET A 96 2.99 2.91 12.53
N TYR A 97 2.24 3.50 13.46
CA TYR A 97 2.80 4.11 14.67
C TYR A 97 3.53 3.07 15.54
N VAL A 98 2.94 1.89 15.73
CA VAL A 98 3.54 0.80 16.50
C VAL A 98 4.83 0.32 15.83
N TYR A 99 4.83 0.18 14.50
CA TYR A 99 6.03 -0.17 13.75
C TYR A 99 7.19 0.81 13.97
N PHE A 100 6.94 2.12 13.81
CA PHE A 100 8.02 3.13 13.90
C PHE A 100 8.48 3.43 15.33
N ASN A 101 7.70 3.07 16.35
CA ASN A 101 8.10 3.20 17.76
C ASN A 101 8.56 1.88 18.37
N ALA A 102 8.62 0.80 17.60
CA ALA A 102 9.23 -0.44 18.03
C ALA A 102 10.73 -0.20 18.28
N HIS A 103 11.26 -0.86 19.31
CA HIS A 103 12.70 -0.86 19.55
C HIS A 103 13.35 -1.97 18.70
N ASP A 104 14.60 -1.74 18.30
CA ASP A 104 15.39 -2.73 17.56
C ASP A 104 15.41 -4.07 18.32
N GLY A 105 15.02 -5.16 17.65
CA GLY A 105 15.03 -6.52 18.21
C GLY A 105 13.72 -7.01 18.84
N ASP A 106 12.64 -6.22 18.86
CA ASP A 106 11.33 -6.69 19.34
C ASP A 106 10.59 -7.55 18.28
N ILE A 107 11.07 -8.78 18.09
CA ILE A 107 10.54 -9.69 17.07
C ILE A 107 9.05 -10.00 17.27
N HIS A 108 8.57 -10.06 18.51
CA HIS A 108 7.18 -10.38 18.82
C HIS A 108 6.23 -9.27 18.38
N LEU A 109 6.64 -8.01 18.50
CA LEU A 109 5.88 -6.88 17.98
C LEU A 109 5.76 -6.96 16.45
N TYR A 110 6.87 -7.24 15.75
CA TYR A 110 6.84 -7.39 14.29
C TYR A 110 6.01 -8.60 13.83
N GLU A 111 6.05 -9.72 14.55
CA GLU A 111 5.19 -10.88 14.28
C GLU A 111 3.70 -10.51 14.35
N GLY A 112 3.30 -9.65 15.29
CA GLY A 112 1.93 -9.12 15.35
C GLY A 112 1.57 -8.21 14.17
N LEU A 113 2.55 -7.53 13.57
CA LEU A 113 2.37 -6.64 12.43
C LEU A 113 2.50 -7.35 11.06
N ALA A 114 3.02 -8.57 11.04
CA ALA A 114 3.22 -9.37 9.83
C ALA A 114 1.92 -9.75 9.10
N ASP A 115 0.77 -9.59 9.77
CA ASP A 115 -0.58 -9.77 9.24
C ASP A 115 -1.40 -8.46 9.22
N SER A 116 -0.76 -7.30 9.40
CA SER A 116 -1.41 -5.99 9.40
C SER A 116 -2.24 -5.77 8.12
N LYS A 117 -3.36 -5.06 8.23
CA LYS A 117 -4.17 -4.65 7.06
C LYS A 117 -3.42 -3.66 6.17
N ASN A 118 -2.49 -2.90 6.74
CA ASN A 118 -1.65 -1.97 6.00
C ASN A 118 -0.56 -2.75 5.26
N ALA A 119 -0.63 -2.77 3.93
CA ALA A 119 0.29 -3.52 3.09
C ALA A 119 1.76 -3.09 3.24
N LEU A 120 2.01 -1.80 3.50
CA LEU A 120 3.37 -1.30 3.73
C LEU A 120 3.92 -1.80 5.06
N VAL A 121 3.16 -1.64 6.15
CA VAL A 121 3.56 -2.11 7.49
C VAL A 121 3.78 -3.63 7.48
N ARG A 122 2.89 -4.37 6.82
CA ARG A 122 3.03 -5.81 6.65
C ARG A 122 4.36 -6.19 5.98
N SER A 123 4.67 -5.54 4.86
CA SER A 123 5.89 -5.82 4.09
C SER A 123 7.14 -5.47 4.90
N LEU A 124 7.12 -4.34 5.59
CA LEU A 124 8.21 -3.87 6.45
C LEU A 124 8.41 -4.80 7.67
N ALA A 125 7.33 -5.20 8.35
CA ALA A 125 7.40 -6.13 9.49
C ALA A 125 7.93 -7.51 9.07
N GLN A 126 7.46 -8.05 7.94
CA GLN A 126 7.98 -9.31 7.40
C GLN A 126 9.47 -9.22 7.05
N TYR A 127 9.90 -8.08 6.50
CA TYR A 127 11.31 -7.82 6.26
C TYR A 127 12.10 -7.76 7.55
N GLU A 128 11.62 -7.07 8.58
CA GLU A 128 12.32 -6.90 9.84
C GLU A 128 12.45 -8.23 10.61
N ILE A 129 11.41 -9.07 10.58
CA ILE A 129 11.50 -10.43 11.11
C ILE A 129 12.59 -11.23 10.39
N ALA A 130 12.62 -11.14 9.05
CA ALA A 130 13.62 -11.85 8.26
C ALA A 130 15.03 -11.29 8.51
N SER A 131 15.17 -9.98 8.68
CA SER A 131 16.46 -9.30 8.90
C SER A 131 17.03 -9.65 10.27
N ILE A 132 16.20 -9.64 11.33
CA ILE A 132 16.57 -10.02 12.69
C ILE A 132 17.02 -11.49 12.69
N ARG A 133 16.20 -12.41 12.18
CA ARG A 133 16.54 -13.85 12.14
C ARG A 133 17.81 -14.14 11.32
N ALA A 134 18.01 -13.42 10.22
CA ALA A 134 19.22 -13.54 9.41
C ALA A 134 20.46 -12.97 10.12
N SER A 135 20.29 -11.98 11.01
CA SER A 135 21.39 -11.38 11.76
C SER A 135 21.80 -12.20 12.99
N GLU A 136 20.85 -12.82 13.70
CA GLU A 136 21.09 -13.70 14.85
C GLU A 136 21.98 -14.90 14.45
N SER A 137 21.80 -15.42 13.25
CA SER A 137 22.60 -16.51 12.71
C SER A 137 24.09 -16.17 12.52
N LEU A 138 24.46 -14.88 12.42
CA LEU A 138 25.86 -14.47 12.36
C LEU A 138 26.51 -14.31 13.76
N GLN A 139 25.73 -14.36 14.85
CA GLN A 139 26.19 -14.15 16.23
C GLN A 139 26.23 -15.45 17.05
N ASP A 140 26.93 -16.47 16.54
CA ASP A 140 27.28 -17.68 17.32
C ASP A 140 26.08 -18.57 17.74
N SER A 141 24.92 -18.38 17.10
CA SER A 141 23.67 -19.09 17.42
C SER A 141 23.54 -20.46 16.73
N GLY A 142 24.60 -20.95 16.08
CA GLY A 142 24.63 -22.26 15.40
C GLY A 142 23.76 -22.38 14.14
N LEU A 143 23.08 -21.31 13.72
CA LEU A 143 22.33 -21.23 12.47
C LEU A 143 23.28 -21.05 11.29
N SER A 144 23.03 -21.77 10.20
CA SER A 144 23.85 -21.70 8.99
C SER A 144 23.55 -20.45 8.16
N LEU A 145 24.56 -19.98 7.43
CA LEU A 145 24.39 -18.86 6.50
C LEU A 145 23.28 -19.10 5.47
N ASP A 146 23.09 -20.35 5.05
CA ASP A 146 22.07 -20.72 4.07
C ASP A 146 20.65 -20.54 4.64
N GLU A 147 20.45 -20.83 5.94
CA GLU A 147 19.18 -20.58 6.63
C GLU A 147 18.90 -19.07 6.76
N SER A 148 19.92 -18.26 7.02
CA SER A 148 19.80 -16.79 7.03
C SER A 148 19.32 -16.23 5.70
N LEU A 149 19.95 -16.69 4.62
CA LEU A 149 19.59 -16.26 3.27
C LEU A 149 18.18 -16.73 2.91
N ALA A 150 17.77 -17.93 3.36
CA ALA A 150 16.42 -18.44 3.14
C ALA A 150 15.33 -17.58 3.78
N PHE A 151 15.59 -16.92 4.91
CA PHE A 151 14.64 -15.97 5.52
C PHE A 151 14.44 -14.74 4.64
N LEU A 152 15.53 -14.13 4.17
CA LEU A 152 15.47 -12.95 3.29
C LEU A 152 14.89 -13.28 1.91
N GLU A 153 15.13 -14.49 1.41
CA GLU A 153 14.59 -14.97 0.15
C GLU A 153 13.07 -15.00 0.12
N ARG A 154 12.44 -15.37 1.24
CA ARG A 154 10.97 -15.40 1.36
C ARG A 154 10.36 -14.01 1.26
N THR A 155 11.11 -12.98 1.66
CA THR A 155 10.68 -11.57 1.61
C THR A 155 10.86 -10.94 0.22
N ARG A 156 11.53 -11.61 -0.72
CA ARG A 156 11.75 -11.12 -2.10
C ARG A 156 10.48 -11.05 -2.96
N ALA A 157 9.34 -11.54 -2.48
CA ALA A 157 8.07 -11.47 -3.20
C ALA A 157 7.43 -10.06 -3.20
N GLY A 158 7.95 -9.13 -2.41
CA GLY A 158 7.38 -7.78 -2.22
C GLY A 158 8.21 -6.63 -2.78
N SER A 159 7.79 -5.41 -2.45
CA SER A 159 8.45 -4.15 -2.81
C SER A 159 9.86 -3.97 -2.21
N LEU A 160 10.24 -4.80 -1.25
CA LEU A 160 11.52 -4.75 -0.54
C LEU A 160 12.56 -5.73 -1.08
N LYS A 161 12.29 -6.36 -2.23
CA LYS A 161 13.18 -7.34 -2.86
C LYS A 161 14.62 -6.85 -3.02
N GLU A 162 14.81 -5.64 -3.53
CA GLU A 162 16.15 -5.08 -3.80
C GLU A 162 16.90 -4.78 -2.50
N PHE A 163 16.18 -4.37 -1.45
CA PHE A 163 16.74 -4.17 -0.13
C PHE A 163 17.17 -5.51 0.51
N ALA A 164 16.37 -6.56 0.36
CA ALA A 164 16.75 -7.92 0.77
C ALA A 164 18.01 -8.42 0.03
N LEU A 165 18.11 -8.17 -1.28
CA LEU A 165 19.31 -8.52 -2.06
C LEU A 165 20.58 -7.81 -1.57
N LEU A 166 20.46 -6.52 -1.21
CA LEU A 166 21.57 -5.78 -0.60
C LEU A 166 21.98 -6.38 0.76
N GLN A 167 21.01 -6.71 1.61
CA GLN A 167 21.30 -7.33 2.90
C GLN A 167 21.96 -8.70 2.72
N GLU A 168 21.43 -9.55 1.85
CA GLU A 168 22.03 -10.86 1.57
C GLU A 168 23.48 -10.74 1.09
N ALA A 169 23.75 -9.82 0.15
CA ALA A 169 25.10 -9.57 -0.34
C ALA A 169 26.04 -9.12 0.81
N TYR A 170 25.54 -8.28 1.72
CA TYR A 170 26.30 -7.87 2.90
C TYR A 170 26.61 -9.04 3.84
N LEU A 171 25.65 -9.94 4.10
CA LEU A 171 25.87 -11.14 4.91
C LEU A 171 26.89 -12.08 4.24
N LEU A 172 26.82 -12.24 2.90
CA LEU A 172 27.76 -13.04 2.12
C LEU A 172 29.18 -12.44 2.15
N PHE A 173 29.33 -11.12 2.09
CA PHE A 173 30.63 -10.46 2.27
C PHE A 173 31.20 -10.70 3.67
N LYS A 174 30.39 -10.63 4.72
CA LYS A 174 30.81 -10.97 6.09
C LYS A 174 31.29 -12.43 6.18
N ALA A 175 30.61 -13.33 5.48
CA ALA A 175 30.97 -14.74 5.42
C ALA A 175 32.14 -15.05 4.45
N LYS A 176 32.78 -14.03 3.86
CA LYS A 176 33.86 -14.14 2.86
C LYS A 176 33.47 -14.87 1.56
N LYS A 177 32.16 -14.98 1.28
CA LYS A 177 31.61 -15.55 0.04
C LYS A 177 31.40 -14.46 -1.01
N ASN A 178 32.50 -13.85 -1.44
CA ASN A 178 32.44 -12.65 -2.29
C ASN A 178 31.78 -12.90 -3.65
N ASP A 179 32.05 -14.05 -4.29
CA ASP A 179 31.47 -14.38 -5.60
C ASP A 179 29.95 -14.49 -5.54
N GLU A 180 29.42 -15.16 -4.51
CA GLU A 180 27.98 -15.25 -4.26
C GLU A 180 27.38 -13.87 -3.96
N ALA A 181 28.07 -13.03 -3.17
CA ALA A 181 27.63 -11.66 -2.90
C ALA A 181 27.53 -10.82 -4.18
N TYR A 182 28.52 -10.91 -5.07
CA TYR A 182 28.50 -10.24 -6.37
C TYR A 182 27.32 -10.70 -7.23
N GLN A 183 27.03 -12.01 -7.25
CA GLN A 183 25.88 -12.53 -7.98
C GLN A 183 24.56 -11.95 -7.46
N LYS A 184 24.39 -11.81 -6.14
CA LYS A 184 23.18 -11.18 -5.57
C LYS A 184 23.04 -9.72 -6.01
N LEU A 185 24.14 -8.96 -6.02
CA LEU A 185 24.12 -7.54 -6.43
C LEU A 185 23.84 -7.34 -7.92
N MET A 186 24.23 -8.29 -8.78
CA MET A 186 23.88 -8.26 -10.21
C MET A 186 22.39 -8.43 -10.49
N LEU A 187 21.61 -8.93 -9.51
CA LEU A 187 20.16 -9.06 -9.64
C LEU A 187 19.41 -7.73 -9.45
N ILE A 188 20.10 -6.67 -9.00
CA ILE A 188 19.56 -5.32 -8.87
C ILE A 188 19.68 -4.62 -10.22
N PRO A 189 18.57 -4.14 -10.83
CA PRO A 189 18.61 -3.56 -12.16
C PRO A 189 19.21 -2.16 -12.15
N GLU A 190 19.83 -1.75 -13.26
CA GLU A 190 20.55 -0.46 -13.37
C GLU A 190 19.64 0.77 -13.22
N ASN A 191 18.34 0.62 -13.46
CA ASN A 191 17.35 1.67 -13.29
C ASN A 191 16.78 1.74 -11.85
N SER A 192 17.24 0.88 -10.93
CA SER A 192 16.82 0.90 -9.54
C SER A 192 17.45 2.07 -8.77
N VAL A 193 16.71 2.60 -7.80
CA VAL A 193 17.22 3.54 -6.79
C VAL A 193 18.34 2.95 -5.93
N PHE A 194 18.44 1.62 -5.86
CA PHE A 194 19.45 0.90 -5.09
C PHE A 194 20.68 0.51 -5.91
N TYR A 195 20.74 0.83 -7.20
CA TYR A 195 21.85 0.43 -8.07
C TYR A 195 23.18 1.02 -7.60
N GLU A 196 23.21 2.32 -7.26
CA GLU A 196 24.42 2.97 -6.72
C GLU A 196 24.87 2.34 -5.38
N ALA A 197 23.92 1.99 -4.51
CA ALA A 197 24.23 1.28 -3.28
C ALA A 197 24.83 -0.11 -3.57
N ALA A 198 24.31 -0.82 -4.57
CA ALA A 198 24.86 -2.08 -5.02
C ALA A 198 26.30 -1.92 -5.52
N LEU A 199 26.59 -0.92 -6.36
CA LEU A 199 27.95 -0.61 -6.84
C LEU A 199 28.91 -0.34 -5.68
N ASN A 200 28.51 0.50 -4.73
CA ASN A 200 29.34 0.79 -3.55
C ASN A 200 29.63 -0.48 -2.73
N LEU A 201 28.62 -1.34 -2.56
CA LEU A 201 28.81 -2.60 -1.82
C LEU A 201 29.72 -3.58 -2.57
N ARG A 202 29.75 -3.55 -3.91
CA ARG A 202 30.71 -4.33 -4.70
C ARG A 202 32.15 -3.93 -4.39
N HIS A 203 32.41 -2.63 -4.20
CA HIS A 203 33.72 -2.13 -3.83
C HIS A 203 34.11 -2.51 -2.40
N PHE A 204 33.16 -2.50 -1.46
CA PHE A 204 33.39 -2.94 -0.08
C PHE A 204 33.94 -4.39 -0.01
N GLY A 205 33.41 -5.29 -0.84
CA GLY A 205 33.91 -6.67 -0.97
C GLY A 205 35.36 -6.79 -1.48
N LEU A 206 35.90 -5.77 -2.14
CA LEU A 206 37.29 -5.72 -2.61
C LEU A 206 38.25 -5.21 -1.52
N GLU A 207 37.81 -4.29 -0.65
CA GLU A 207 38.64 -3.77 0.45
C GLU A 207 38.88 -4.82 1.54
N LEU A 208 37.88 -5.66 1.84
CA LEU A 208 38.00 -6.81 2.75
C LEU A 208 39.03 -7.86 2.28
N GLN A 209 39.47 -7.83 1.02
CA GLN A 209 40.48 -8.72 0.46
C GLN A 209 41.91 -8.18 0.60
N THR A 210 42.10 -6.91 0.99
CA THR A 210 43.47 -6.39 1.18
C THR A 210 44.05 -6.94 2.49
N PRO A 211 45.15 -7.73 2.44
CA PRO A 211 45.78 -8.17 3.66
C PRO A 211 46.29 -6.94 4.40
N LYS A 212 45.95 -6.85 5.70
CA LYS A 212 46.57 -5.94 6.65
C LYS A 212 48.09 -6.04 6.44
N LYS A 213 48.68 -5.04 5.80
CA LYS A 213 50.13 -4.93 5.69
C LYS A 213 50.61 -4.71 7.13
N ASP A 214 51.14 -5.77 7.74
CA ASP A 214 51.85 -5.68 9.01
C ASP A 214 52.88 -4.56 8.86
N LYS A 215 52.65 -3.47 9.61
CA LYS A 215 53.67 -2.46 9.82
C LYS A 215 54.61 -3.03 10.86
N SER A 216 55.66 -3.67 10.36
CA SER A 216 56.90 -3.92 11.10
C SER A 216 57.54 -2.60 11.53
#